data_AF-A0ABD0VKP3-F1
#
_entry.id   AF-A0ABD0VKP3-F1
#
_cell.length_a   1.000
_cell.length_b   1.000
_cell.length_c   1.000
_cell.angle_alpha   90.00
_cell.angle_beta   90.00
_cell.angle_gamma   90.00
#
_symmetry.space_group_name_H-M   'P 1'
#
loop_
_entity.id
_entity.type
_entity.pdbx_description
1 polymer ?
#
loop_
_entity_poly.entity_id
_entity_poly.type
_entity_poly.pdbx_seq_one_letter_code
_entity_poly.pdbx_strand_id
1 'polypeptide(L)'
;MCRALCTGRYAPWLHGKTLRRAVPFTVDKVVRSAGRRGHILNLGHGVLVKTPEEAVAHFFDVVKGLRYDSLFKESMLENLEPVA
;
A
#
# COMPACT_ATOMS: atom_id res chain seq x y z
N MET A 1 -10.33 14.61 6.88
CA MET A 1 -10.12 14.24 5.46
C MET A 1 -8.82 13.45 5.37
N CYS A 2 -8.91 12.13 5.18
CA CYS A 2 -7.76 11.23 5.06
C CYS A 2 -7.07 11.39 3.70
N ARG A 3 -5.84 11.91 3.67
CA ARG A 3 -5.01 11.99 2.46
C ARG A 3 -3.67 11.30 2.72
N ALA A 4 -3.66 9.97 2.73
CA ALA A 4 -2.40 9.22 2.70
C ALA A 4 -1.93 9.21 1.24
N LEU A 5 -1.09 10.19 0.90
CA LEU A 5 -0.54 10.34 -0.45
C LEU A 5 0.49 9.22 -0.66
N CYS A 6 0.26 8.33 -1.64
CA CYS A 6 1.35 7.66 -2.34
C CYS A 6 2.23 8.77 -2.94
N THR A 7 3.31 9.15 -2.24
CA THR A 7 4.13 10.29 -2.61
C THR A 7 4.75 10.06 -3.98
N GLY A 8 4.27 10.84 -4.96
CA GLY A 8 4.75 10.92 -6.32
C GLY A 8 6.11 11.59 -6.51
N ARG A 9 7.09 11.27 -5.68
CA ARG A 9 8.48 11.58 -6.01
C ARG A 9 9.00 10.41 -6.81
N TYR A 10 9.27 10.65 -8.11
CA TYR A 10 10.07 9.83 -9.02
C TYR A 10 10.67 8.64 -8.28
N ALA A 11 10.06 7.46 -8.37
CA ALA A 11 10.52 6.30 -7.61
C ALA A 11 11.91 5.90 -8.14
N PRO A 12 13.01 6.19 -7.42
CA PRO A 12 14.33 5.68 -7.78
C PRO A 12 14.44 4.19 -7.40
N TRP A 13 13.33 3.58 -6.97
CA TRP A 13 13.16 2.20 -6.50
C TRP A 13 13.37 1.13 -7.59
N LEU A 14 13.55 1.52 -8.85
CA LEU A 14 13.98 0.61 -9.91
C LEU A 14 15.50 0.31 -9.90
N HIS A 15 16.28 0.96 -9.02
CA HIS A 15 17.64 0.51 -8.74
C HIS A 15 17.59 -0.74 -7.84
N GLY A 16 17.30 -1.89 -8.44
CA GLY A 16 17.50 -3.22 -7.83
C GLY A 16 16.28 -3.91 -7.23
N LYS A 17 15.07 -3.31 -7.21
CA LYS A 17 13.84 -4.01 -6.80
C LYS A 17 12.89 -4.22 -7.98
N THR A 18 12.48 -5.47 -8.20
CA THR A 18 11.49 -5.81 -9.23
C THR A 18 10.11 -5.22 -8.89
N LEU A 19 9.39 -4.78 -9.93
CA LEU A 19 8.04 -4.20 -9.85
C LEU A 19 7.08 -5.00 -8.95
N ARG A 20 7.18 -6.34 -9.01
CA ARG A 20 6.42 -7.30 -8.18
C ARG A 20 6.52 -7.05 -6.67
N ARG A 21 7.67 -6.57 -6.17
CA ARG A 21 7.89 -6.31 -4.74
C ARG A 21 7.65 -4.86 -4.34
N ALA A 22 7.85 -3.91 -5.26
CA ALA A 22 7.76 -2.49 -4.93
C ALA A 22 6.30 -2.03 -4.71
N VAL A 23 5.38 -2.49 -5.55
CA VAL A 23 3.96 -2.09 -5.49
C VAL A 23 3.28 -2.57 -4.20
N PRO A 24 3.34 -3.86 -3.81
CA PRO A 24 2.66 -4.33 -2.60
C PRO A 24 3.24 -3.72 -1.33
N PHE A 25 4.57 -3.57 -1.27
CA PHE A 25 5.25 -2.96 -0.13
C PHE A 25 4.81 -1.50 0.10
N THR A 26 4.66 -0.73 -0.98
CA THR A 26 4.24 0.67 -0.89
C THR A 26 2.77 0.78 -0.48
N VAL A 27 1.92 -0.06 -1.07
CA VAL A 27 0.48 -0.10 -0.76
C VAL A 27 0.23 -0.47 0.70
N ASP A 28 0.87 -1.53 1.22
CA ASP A 28 0.75 -1.95 2.63
C ASP A 28 1.16 -0.81 3.58
N LYS A 29 2.29 -0.15 3.32
CA LYS A 29 2.75 0.99 4.12
C LYS A 29 1.74 2.13 4.18
N VAL A 30 1.15 2.50 3.05
CA VAL A 30 0.19 3.61 2.97
C VAL A 30 -1.10 3.23 3.69
N VAL A 31 -1.58 2.01 3.50
CA VAL A 31 -2.81 1.53 4.15
C VAL A 31 -2.65 1.41 5.66
N ARG A 32 -1.52 0.88 6.14
CA ARG A 32 -1.20 0.83 7.58
C ARG A 32 -1.11 2.24 8.19
N SER A 33 -0.48 3.18 7.48
CA SER A 33 -0.36 4.57 7.94
C SER A 33 -1.69 5.32 7.96
N ALA A 34 -2.61 5.01 7.05
CA ALA A 34 -3.93 5.63 6.99
C ALA A 34 -4.91 5.07 8.04
N GLY A 35 -4.67 3.85 8.53
CA GLY A 35 -5.54 3.16 9.48
C GLY A 35 -6.66 2.36 8.81
N ARG A 36 -7.50 1.73 9.64
CA ARG A 36 -8.40 0.64 9.23
C ARG A 36 -9.65 1.09 8.47
N ARG A 37 -10.09 2.35 8.59
CA ARG A 37 -11.35 2.85 8.00
C ARG A 37 -11.21 4.28 7.49
N GLY A 38 -12.06 4.68 6.55
CA GLY A 38 -12.14 6.06 6.05
C GLY A 38 -11.04 6.48 5.08
N HIS A 39 -10.24 5.51 4.59
CA HIS A 39 -9.18 5.76 3.62
C HIS A 39 -9.60 5.38 2.21
N ILE A 40 -9.49 6.33 1.29
CA ILE A 40 -9.61 6.10 -0.16
C ILE A 40 -8.18 6.08 -0.71
N LEU A 41 -7.66 4.90 -1.03
CA LEU A 41 -6.34 4.78 -1.61
C LEU A 41 -6.33 5.36 -3.02
N ASN A 42 -5.49 6.37 -3.23
CA ASN A 42 -5.29 6.99 -4.53
C ASN A 42 -3.83 7.42 -4.71
N LEU A 43 -3.47 7.72 -5.95
CA LEU A 43 -2.23 8.41 -6.27
C LEU A 43 -2.36 9.90 -5.92
N GLY A 44 -1.26 10.52 -5.52
CA GLY A 44 -1.22 11.97 -5.27
C GLY A 44 -1.21 12.83 -6.55
N HIS A 45 -1.09 12.19 -7.72
CA HIS A 45 -1.04 12.76 -9.06
C HIS A 45 -1.55 11.73 -10.07
N GLY A 46 -1.80 12.14 -11.31
CA GLY A 46 -2.18 11.21 -12.40
C GLY A 46 -1.05 10.23 -12.76
N VAL A 47 -1.40 9.06 -13.30
CA VAL A 47 -0.41 8.11 -13.82
C VAL A 47 0.46 8.80 -14.89
N LEU A 48 1.78 8.60 -14.84
CA LEU A 48 2.69 9.22 -15.80
C LEU A 48 2.61 8.50 -17.14
N VAL A 49 2.74 9.24 -18.24
CA VAL A 49 2.62 8.72 -19.62
C VAL A 49 3.61 7.59 -19.94
N LYS A 50 4.71 7.50 -19.19
CA LYS A 50 5.74 6.43 -19.35
C LYS A 50 5.57 5.27 -18.38
N THR A 51 4.52 5.26 -17.57
CA THR A 51 4.27 4.15 -16.66
C THR A 51 3.76 2.95 -17.48
N PRO A 52 4.43 1.78 -17.40
CA PRO A 52 3.98 0.60 -18.14
C PRO A 52 2.61 0.13 -17.63
N GLU A 53 1.76 -0.32 -18.54
CA GLU A 53 0.38 -0.71 -18.22
C GLU A 53 0.34 -1.90 -17.25
N GLU A 54 1.31 -2.82 -17.32
CA GLU A 54 1.42 -3.96 -16.43
C GLU A 54 1.67 -3.53 -14.97
N ALA A 55 2.37 -2.42 -14.76
CA ALA A 55 2.56 -1.86 -13.42
C ALA A 55 1.28 -1.27 -12.87
N VAL A 56 0.48 -0.64 -13.74
CA VAL A 56 -0.83 -0.10 -13.37
C VAL A 56 -1.79 -1.24 -13.03
N ALA A 57 -1.87 -2.27 -13.89
CA ALA A 57 -2.68 -3.47 -13.63
C ALA A 57 -2.28 -4.14 -12.31
N HIS A 58 -0.97 -4.35 -12.10
CA HIS A 58 -0.46 -4.95 -10.87
C HIS A 58 -0.79 -4.12 -9.62
N PHE A 59 -0.79 -2.78 -9.73
CA PHE A 59 -1.26 -1.92 -8.64
C PHE A 59 -2.73 -2.18 -8.30
N PHE A 60 -3.60 -2.23 -9.30
CA PHE A 60 -5.02 -2.52 -9.05
C PHE A 60 -5.24 -3.92 -8.47
N ASP A 61 -4.54 -4.93 -8.97
CA ASP A 61 -4.68 -6.31 -8.49
C ASP A 61 -4.26 -6.43 -7.02
N VAL A 62 -3.13 -5.83 -6.66
CA VAL A 62 -2.65 -5.76 -5.27
C VAL A 62 -3.68 -5.08 -4.38
N VAL A 63 -4.20 -3.92 -4.80
CA VAL A 63 -5.16 -3.14 -4.00
C VAL A 63 -6.48 -3.87 -3.81
N LYS A 64 -7.01 -4.51 -4.86
CA LYS A 64 -8.23 -5.32 -4.80
C LYS A 64 -8.07 -6.56 -3.91
N GLY A 65 -6.87 -7.12 -3.86
CA GLY A 65 -6.52 -8.26 -3.01
C GLY A 65 -6.39 -7.94 -1.52
N LEU A 66 -6.35 -6.65 -1.13
CA LEU A 66 -6.19 -6.27 0.27
C LEU A 66 -7.40 -6.69 1.11
N ARG A 67 -7.12 -7.28 2.26
CA ARG A 67 -8.09 -7.60 3.31
C ARG A 67 -7.69 -6.86 4.58
N TYR A 68 -8.47 -5.86 4.97
CA TYR A 68 -8.21 -5.06 6.17
C TYR A 68 -8.20 -5.90 7.45
N ASP A 69 -9.03 -6.95 7.51
CA ASP A 69 -9.08 -7.86 8.66
C ASP A 69 -7.74 -8.57 8.88
N SER A 70 -7.04 -8.96 7.80
CA SER A 70 -5.73 -9.60 7.87
C SER A 70 -4.62 -8.60 8.18
N LEU A 71 -4.64 -7.40 7.57
CA LEU A 71 -3.60 -6.39 7.74
C LEU A 71 -3.51 -5.82 9.17
N PHE A 72 -4.64 -5.75 9.85
CA PHE A 72 -4.72 -5.23 11.23
C PHE A 72 -4.92 -6.35 12.27
N LYS A 73 -4.89 -7.63 11.87
CA LYS A 73 -4.99 -8.77 12.80
C LYS A 73 -3.77 -8.85 13.72
N GLU A 74 -2.58 -8.54 13.20
CA GLU A 74 -1.33 -8.47 13.98
C GLU A 74 -1.48 -7.54 15.20
N SER A 75 -2.13 -6.38 15.04
CA SER A 75 -2.32 -5.41 16.12
C SER A 75 -3.27 -5.87 17.24
N MET A 76 -4.11 -6.88 16.97
CA MET A 76 -5.02 -7.45 17.96
C MET A 76 -4.36 -8.58 18.76
N LEU A 77 -3.41 -9.31 18.14
CA LEU A 77 -2.64 -10.36 18.81
C LEU A 77 -1.61 -9.79 19.78
N GLU A 78 -1.03 -8.63 19.48
CA GLU A 78 -0.05 -7.96 20.35
C GLU A 78 -0.66 -7.36 21.64
N ASN A 79 -1.99 -7.20 21.69
CA ASN A 79 -2.72 -6.78 22.90
C ASN A 79 -3.26 -7.98 23.73
N LEU A 80 -2.92 -9.21 23.32
CA LEU A 80 -3.28 -10.46 23.99
C LEU A 80 -2.00 -11.20 24.40
N GLU A 81 -1.03 -10.49 24.98
CA GLU A 81 -0.02 -11.17 25.81
C GLU A 81 -0.74 -11.72 27.05
N PRO A 82 -0.64 -13.03 27.35
CA PRO A 82 -1.21 -13.57 28.58
C PRO A 82 -0.48 -12.95 29.78
N VAL A 83 -1.23 -12.31 30.66
CA VAL A 83 -0.76 -12.01 32.01
C VAL A 83 -0.60 -13.36 32.72
N ALA A 84 0.66 -13.80 32.81
CA ALA A 84 1.21 -14.89 33.64
C ALA A 84 0.61 -16.29 33.47
#